data_AF-A0A9Q4QT40-F1
#
_entry.id   AF-A0A9Q4QT40-F1
#
_cell.length_a   1.000
_cell.length_b   1.000
_cell.length_c   1.000
_cell.angle_alpha   90.00
_cell.angle_beta   90.00
_cell.angle_gamma   90.00
#
_symmetry.space_group_name_H-M   'P 1'
#
loop_
_entity.id
_entity.type
_entity.pdbx_description
1 polymer ?
#
loop_
_entity_poly.entity_id
_entity_poly.type
_entity_poly.pdbx_seq_one_letter_code
_entity_poly.pdbx_strand_id
1 'polypeptide(L)'
;MKSFAMRLKSLLLLFVLAFTVHAANKVDINTASAEEMDKVLVNIGPSKASAIVKYREENGPFKSVEELALVKGIGMKTVERNRDLIEIGTRMAPAKPAKGTELKSVGKR
;
A
#
# COMPACT_ATOMS: atom_id res chain seq x y z
N MET A 1 15.02 24.01 -42.43
CA MET A 1 14.84 22.55 -42.25
C MET A 1 15.46 21.96 -40.97
N LYS A 2 16.37 22.65 -40.24
CA LYS A 2 17.02 22.11 -39.02
C LYS A 2 16.31 22.49 -37.69
N SER A 3 15.55 23.58 -37.67
CA SER A 3 14.85 24.10 -36.48
C SER A 3 13.54 23.36 -36.14
N PHE A 4 12.86 22.77 -37.13
CA PHE A 4 11.67 21.95 -36.91
C PHE A 4 12.02 20.57 -36.34
N ALA A 5 13.12 19.97 -36.81
CA ALA A 5 13.67 18.73 -36.24
C ALA A 5 14.17 18.91 -34.79
N MET A 6 14.64 20.10 -34.42
CA MET A 6 15.04 20.44 -33.05
C MET A 6 13.84 20.60 -32.11
N ARG A 7 12.74 21.25 -32.55
CA ARG A 7 11.53 21.36 -31.72
C ARG A 7 10.76 20.05 -31.60
N LEU A 8 10.80 19.19 -32.61
CA LEU A 8 10.25 17.84 -32.54
C LEU A 8 11.09 16.91 -31.63
N LYS A 9 12.42 17.02 -31.66
CA LYS A 9 13.31 16.33 -30.69
C LYS A 9 13.19 16.88 -29.27
N SER A 10 12.99 18.19 -29.09
CA SER A 10 12.79 18.82 -27.78
C SER A 10 11.42 18.52 -27.17
N LEU A 11 10.40 18.26 -28.00
CA LEU A 11 9.07 17.84 -27.54
C LEU A 11 9.03 16.33 -27.23
N LEU A 12 9.89 15.53 -27.87
CA LEU A 12 10.07 14.11 -27.54
C LEU A 12 10.94 13.89 -26.29
N LEU A 13 11.84 14.82 -25.95
CA LEU A 13 12.74 14.72 -24.78
C LEU A 13 12.02 15.01 -23.43
N LEU A 14 10.84 15.62 -23.45
CA LEU A 14 10.02 15.89 -22.25
C LEU A 14 9.01 14.78 -21.93
N PHE A 15 8.77 13.84 -22.85
CA PHE A 15 7.79 12.78 -22.64
C PHE A 15 8.33 11.59 -21.81
N VAL A 16 9.65 11.45 -21.69
CA VAL A 16 10.28 10.24 -21.13
C VAL A 16 10.64 10.37 -19.63
N LEU A 17 10.49 11.55 -19.01
CA LEU A 17 10.82 11.75 -17.59
C LEU A 17 9.65 11.54 -16.61
N ALA A 18 8.57 10.87 -17.04
CA ALA A 18 7.38 10.65 -16.21
C ALA A 18 7.24 9.22 -15.67
N PHE A 19 8.31 8.41 -15.69
CA PHE A 19 8.33 7.16 -14.94
C PHE A 19 8.50 7.48 -13.45
N THR A 20 7.36 7.70 -12.79
CA THR A 20 7.27 7.78 -11.34
C THR A 20 7.74 6.45 -10.75
N VAL A 21 8.82 6.52 -9.97
CA VAL A 21 9.28 5.43 -9.12
C VAL A 21 8.14 5.07 -8.17
N HIS A 22 7.39 4.02 -8.47
CA HIS A 22 6.42 3.45 -7.55
C HIS A 22 7.21 2.66 -6.51
N ALA A 23 7.53 3.31 -5.39
CA ALA A 23 7.94 2.59 -4.19
C ALA A 23 6.78 1.65 -3.82
N ALA A 24 7.02 0.35 -3.87
CA ALA A 24 6.05 -0.65 -3.42
C ALA A 24 5.83 -0.45 -1.92
N ASN A 25 4.73 0.21 -1.57
CA ASN A 25 4.35 0.42 -0.18
C ASN A 25 3.91 -0.93 0.39
N LYS A 26 4.64 -1.42 1.40
CA LYS A 26 4.19 -2.58 2.17
C LYS A 26 2.91 -2.23 2.93
N VAL A 27 2.09 -3.24 3.19
CA VAL A 27 0.82 -3.11 3.90
C VAL A 27 0.87 -3.96 5.16
N ASP A 28 0.57 -3.33 6.29
CA ASP A 28 0.43 -4.03 7.56
C ASP A 28 -0.95 -4.69 7.66
N ILE A 29 -0.98 -6.02 7.65
CA ILE A 29 -2.22 -6.81 7.64
C ILE A 29 -3.03 -6.68 8.93
N ASN A 30 -2.42 -6.21 10.02
CA ASN A 30 -3.11 -6.00 11.29
C ASN A 30 -3.83 -4.66 11.38
N THR A 31 -3.41 -3.66 10.60
CA THR A 31 -3.91 -2.29 10.72
C THR A 31 -4.55 -1.77 9.45
N ALA A 32 -4.15 -2.26 8.29
CA ALA A 32 -4.67 -1.80 7.02
C ALA A 32 -6.16 -2.08 6.83
N SER A 33 -6.81 -1.26 6.03
CA SER A 33 -8.17 -1.47 5.55
C SER A 33 -8.23 -2.54 4.45
N ALA A 34 -9.43 -3.09 4.23
CA ALA A 34 -9.65 -4.04 3.14
C ALA A 34 -9.30 -3.45 1.76
N GLU A 35 -9.59 -2.17 1.54
CA GLU A 35 -9.28 -1.49 0.28
C GLU A 35 -7.78 -1.33 0.05
N GLU A 36 -7.01 -1.06 1.10
CA GLU A 36 -5.55 -0.95 1.00
C GLU A 36 -4.91 -2.31 0.70
N MET A 37 -5.39 -3.36 1.37
CA MET A 37 -4.96 -4.74 1.08
C MET A 37 -5.31 -5.16 -0.35
N ASP A 38 -6.49 -4.81 -0.84
CA ASP A 38 -6.90 -5.10 -2.22
C ASP A 38 -6.03 -4.39 -3.27
N LYS A 39 -5.67 -3.13 -3.02
CA LYS A 39 -4.86 -2.31 -3.94
C LYS A 39 -3.40 -2.77 -4.01
N VAL A 40 -2.85 -3.26 -2.90
CA VAL A 40 -1.43 -3.59 -2.79
C VAL A 40 -1.16 -5.07 -3.00
N LEU A 41 -2.03 -5.96 -2.49
CA LEU A 41 -1.78 -7.39 -2.48
C LEU A 41 -2.29 -8.06 -3.76
N VAL A 42 -1.45 -8.89 -4.35
CA VAL A 42 -1.72 -9.62 -5.57
C VAL A 42 -2.69 -10.77 -5.31
N ASN A 43 -3.76 -10.86 -6.11
CA ASN A 43 -4.78 -11.92 -6.07
C ASN A 43 -5.57 -12.04 -4.74
N ILE A 44 -5.65 -10.97 -3.95
CA ILE A 44 -6.54 -10.89 -2.80
C ILE A 44 -7.97 -10.55 -3.27
N GLY A 45 -8.18 -9.40 -3.91
CA GLY A 45 -9.52 -9.00 -4.31
C GLY A 45 -10.35 -8.54 -3.10
N PRO A 46 -11.49 -7.85 -3.32
CA PRO A 46 -12.30 -7.29 -2.24
C PRO A 46 -12.84 -8.37 -1.30
N SER A 47 -13.19 -9.56 -1.81
CA SER A 47 -13.74 -10.65 -1.00
C SER A 47 -12.72 -11.22 -0.01
N LYS A 48 -11.47 -11.45 -0.44
CA LYS A 48 -10.45 -12.00 0.46
C LYS A 48 -9.90 -10.92 1.39
N ALA A 49 -9.81 -9.67 0.93
CA ALA A 49 -9.42 -8.56 1.80
C ALA A 49 -10.38 -8.41 2.98
N SER A 50 -11.69 -8.46 2.71
CA SER A 50 -12.72 -8.49 3.76
C SER A 50 -12.60 -9.72 4.66
N ALA A 51 -12.24 -10.89 4.12
CA ALA A 51 -12.02 -12.08 4.91
C ALA A 51 -10.80 -11.95 5.86
N ILE A 52 -9.74 -11.24 5.46
CA ILE A 52 -8.59 -10.96 6.33
C ILE A 52 -9.01 -10.08 7.50
N VAL A 53 -9.76 -9.00 7.24
CA VAL A 53 -10.27 -8.10 8.30
C VAL A 53 -11.15 -8.87 9.27
N LYS A 54 -12.10 -9.65 8.74
CA LYS A 54 -12.98 -10.48 9.57
C LYS A 54 -12.20 -11.49 10.41
N TYR A 55 -11.20 -12.15 9.81
CA TYR A 55 -10.38 -13.11 10.53
C TYR A 55 -9.66 -12.47 11.73
N ARG A 56 -9.04 -11.30 11.56
CA ARG A 56 -8.34 -10.62 12.67
C ARG A 56 -9.28 -10.09 13.75
N GLU A 57 -10.53 -9.74 13.39
CA GLU A 57 -11.56 -9.34 14.34
C GLU A 57 -12.04 -10.52 15.19
N GLU A 58 -12.16 -11.71 14.60
CA GLU A 58 -12.64 -12.92 15.27
C GLU A 58 -11.55 -13.68 16.03
N ASN A 59 -10.32 -13.73 15.49
CA ASN A 59 -9.23 -14.57 16.00
C ASN A 59 -8.11 -13.75 16.66
N GLY A 60 -8.16 -12.42 16.55
CA GLY A 60 -7.10 -11.52 16.98
C GLY A 60 -6.05 -11.26 15.90
N PRO A 61 -5.02 -10.43 16.19
CA PRO A 61 -4.04 -10.01 15.22
C PRO A 61 -3.17 -11.19 14.72
N PHE A 62 -2.78 -11.13 13.45
CA PHE A 62 -1.84 -12.05 12.84
C PHE A 62 -0.45 -11.88 13.46
N LYS A 63 0.18 -13.00 13.80
CA LYS A 63 1.55 -13.04 14.37
C LYS A 63 2.60 -13.32 13.31
N SER A 64 2.22 -14.00 12.25
CA SER A 64 3.10 -14.36 11.15
C SER A 64 2.36 -14.27 9.81
N VAL A 65 3.11 -14.14 8.71
CA VAL A 65 2.53 -13.94 7.38
C VAL A 65 1.82 -15.21 6.92
N GLU A 66 2.31 -16.36 7.39
CA GLU A 66 1.79 -17.69 7.12
C GLU A 66 0.37 -17.89 7.69
N GLU A 67 -0.01 -17.19 8.76
CA GLU A 67 -1.36 -17.27 9.33
C GLU A 67 -2.45 -16.76 8.36
N LEU A 68 -2.09 -15.99 7.34
CA LEU A 68 -3.01 -15.61 6.26
C LEU A 68 -3.58 -16.83 5.50
N ALA A 69 -2.90 -17.98 5.52
CA ALA A 69 -3.43 -19.23 4.94
C ALA A 69 -4.67 -19.76 5.65
N LEU A 70 -4.90 -19.34 6.90
CA LEU A 70 -6.05 -19.73 7.70
C LEU A 70 -7.31 -18.99 7.26
N VAL A 71 -7.15 -17.89 6.51
CA VAL A 71 -8.25 -17.11 5.96
C VAL A 71 -8.85 -17.84 4.76
N LYS A 72 -10.17 -18.04 4.80
CA LYS A 72 -10.91 -18.73 3.73
C LYS A 72 -10.65 -18.08 2.36
N GLY A 73 -10.14 -18.87 1.42
CA GLY A 73 -9.86 -18.43 0.05
C GLY A 73 -8.46 -17.87 -0.19
N ILE A 74 -7.62 -17.79 0.86
CA ILE A 74 -6.20 -17.46 0.76
C ILE A 74 -5.40 -18.75 0.96
N GLY A 75 -4.66 -19.17 -0.06
CA GLY A 75 -3.77 -20.33 0.02
C GLY A 75 -2.32 -19.91 0.14
N MET A 76 -1.44 -20.85 0.47
CA MET A 76 -0.01 -20.58 0.64
C MET A 76 0.66 -19.97 -0.59
N LYS A 77 0.23 -20.33 -1.80
CA LYS A 77 0.70 -19.69 -3.04
C LYS A 77 0.42 -18.18 -3.09
N THR A 78 -0.71 -17.75 -2.53
CA THR A 78 -1.05 -16.32 -2.45
C THR A 78 -0.24 -15.64 -1.37
N VAL A 79 0.00 -16.32 -0.24
CA VAL A 79 0.84 -15.80 0.84
C VAL A 79 2.27 -15.56 0.36
N GLU A 80 2.90 -16.57 -0.26
CA GLU A 80 4.27 -16.48 -0.78
C GLU A 80 4.45 -15.32 -1.77
N ARG A 81 3.46 -15.11 -2.65
CA ARG A 81 3.49 -14.04 -3.64
C ARG A 81 3.46 -12.64 -3.02
N ASN A 82 2.86 -12.53 -1.85
CA ASN A 82 2.64 -11.25 -1.17
C ASN A 82 3.60 -11.05 0.00
N ARG A 83 4.49 -12.00 0.29
CA ARG A 83 5.41 -11.97 1.43
C ARG A 83 6.20 -10.66 1.52
N ASP A 84 6.69 -10.17 0.39
CA ASP A 84 7.49 -8.94 0.34
C ASP A 84 6.65 -7.66 0.44
N LEU A 85 5.34 -7.77 0.21
CA LEU A 85 4.35 -6.68 0.26
C LEU A 85 3.65 -6.60 1.62
N ILE A 86 3.74 -7.66 2.44
CA ILE A 86 3.11 -7.75 3.73
C ILE A 86 4.10 -7.33 4.81
N GLU A 87 3.61 -6.55 5.75
CA GLU A 87 4.27 -6.27 7.01
C GLU A 87 3.39 -6.76 8.16
N ILE A 88 4.03 -7.16 9.26
CA ILE A 88 3.34 -7.44 10.51
C ILE A 88 3.90 -6.43 11.49
N GLY A 89 3.09 -5.42 11.80
CA GLY A 89 3.43 -4.42 12.79
C GLY A 89 3.57 -5.07 14.15
N THR A 90 4.75 -5.63 14.45
CA THR A 90 5.09 -5.99 15.83
C THR A 90 5.13 -4.69 16.62
N ARG A 91 4.43 -4.65 17.75
CA ARG A 91 4.19 -3.44 18.54
C ARG A 91 5.50 -2.70 18.83
N MET A 92 5.80 -1.67 18.04
CA MET A 92 6.68 -0.56 18.35
C MET A 92 6.30 0.60 17.43
N ALA A 93 5.38 1.45 17.90
CA ALA A 93 5.08 2.74 17.28
C ALA A 93 6.18 3.76 17.66
N PRO A 94 6.40 4.87 16.90
CA PRO A 94 5.32 5.75 16.46
C PRO A 94 5.22 5.95 14.94
N ALA A 95 3.97 6.14 14.55
CA ALA A 95 3.50 6.78 13.35
C ALA A 95 4.42 7.92 12.88
N LYS A 96 4.81 7.87 11.60
CA LYS A 96 5.11 9.09 10.86
C LYS A 96 3.81 9.92 10.86
N PRO A 97 3.82 11.20 11.26
CA PRO A 97 2.60 11.99 11.26
C PRO A 97 2.18 12.15 9.80
N ALA A 98 1.03 11.56 9.47
CA ALA A 98 0.32 11.87 8.26
C ALA A 98 -0.01 13.37 8.31
N LYS A 99 0.56 14.08 7.34
CA LYS A 99 0.47 15.51 7.11
C LYS A 99 -1.02 15.90 7.01
N GLY A 100 -1.55 16.60 8.00
CA GLY A 100 -2.92 17.12 7.93
C GLY A 100 -3.53 17.51 9.26
N THR A 101 -3.08 18.62 9.85
CA THR A 101 -3.91 19.53 10.67
C THR A 101 -3.10 20.80 10.91
N GLU A 102 -3.27 21.75 9.99
CA GLU A 102 -2.94 23.15 10.18
C GLU A 102 -3.72 23.68 11.38
N LEU A 103 -3.03 23.89 12.51
CA LEU A 103 -3.55 24.69 13.61
C LEU A 103 -3.73 26.13 13.13
N LYS A 104 -4.97 26.56 12.92
CA LYS A 104 -5.32 27.98 12.92
C LYS A 104 -5.87 28.40 14.27
N SER A 105 -5.01 29.14 14.97
CA SER A 105 -5.29 30.20 15.94
C SER A 105 -6.26 29.90 17.09
N VAL A 106 -5.68 29.53 18.24
CA VAL A 106 -6.20 29.97 19.55
C VAL A 106 -6.02 31.49 19.63
N GLY A 107 -7.13 32.19 19.88
CA GLY A 107 -7.13 33.60 20.21
C GLY A 107 -6.25 33.89 21.42
N LYS A 108 -5.39 34.88 21.29
CA LYS A 108 -4.75 35.54 22.42
C LYS A 108 -5.35 36.95 22.51
N ARG A 109 -5.81 37.23 23.72
CA ARG A 109 -6.34 38.50 24.22
C ARG A 109 -5.44 39.68 23.88
#